data_AF-A0ABD4WLG9-F1
#
_entry.id   AF-A0ABD4WLG9-F1
#
_cell.length_a   1.000
_cell.length_b   1.000
_cell.length_c   1.000
_cell.angle_alpha   90.00
_cell.angle_beta   90.00
_cell.angle_gamma   90.00
#
_symmetry.space_group_name_H-M   'P 1'
#
loop_
_entity.id
_entity.type
_entity.pdbx_description
1 polymer ?
#
loop_
_entity_poly.entity_id
_entity_poly.type
_entity_poly.pdbx_seq_one_letter_code
_entity_poly.pdbx_strand_id
1 'polypeptide(L)'
;MKKWLWIMLSFGVIFLVFVMNHFLDKSQQQPNMIRSVSLTTSTSPNQQNIVEVKKMYKQTTDYFDYEQKQKADSLRMYYGQPGSTLNQYKELQGVQPFMIHDVDVHWKSEQHVIINIMKTNHQHKNKVYKRFNYNLNEM
;
A
#
# COMPACT_ATOMS: atom_id res chain seq x y z
N MET A 1 21.59 -20.90 -53.37
CA MET A 1 21.99 -20.95 -51.94
C MET A 1 21.98 -19.59 -51.24
N LYS A 2 22.52 -18.50 -51.81
CA LYS A 2 22.56 -17.18 -51.13
C LYS A 2 21.18 -16.60 -50.74
N LYS A 3 20.14 -16.69 -51.60
CA LYS A 3 18.79 -16.13 -51.32
C LYS A 3 18.09 -16.75 -50.11
N TRP A 4 18.25 -18.06 -49.90
CA TRP A 4 17.69 -18.78 -48.76
C TRP A 4 18.33 -18.35 -47.43
N LEU A 5 19.61 -18.00 -47.46
CA LEU A 5 20.37 -17.53 -46.30
C LEU A 5 19.86 -16.16 -45.83
N TRP A 6 19.54 -15.25 -46.76
CA TRP A 6 18.94 -13.96 -46.44
C TRP A 6 17.52 -14.07 -45.89
N ILE A 7 16.72 -15.03 -46.39
CA ILE A 7 15.37 -15.29 -45.87
C ILE A 7 15.44 -15.80 -44.43
N MET A 8 16.31 -16.77 -44.15
CA MET A 8 16.53 -17.29 -42.78
C MET A 8 17.02 -16.20 -41.82
N LEU A 9 17.90 -15.31 -42.29
CA LEU A 9 18.39 -14.18 -41.49
C LEU A 9 17.24 -13.21 -41.13
N SER A 10 16.36 -12.92 -42.10
CA SER A 10 15.20 -12.04 -41.89
C SER A 10 14.23 -12.63 -40.88
N PHE A 11 13.96 -13.94 -40.93
CA PHE A 11 13.11 -14.61 -39.95
C PHE A 11 13.72 -14.60 -38.55
N GLY A 12 15.05 -14.78 -38.44
CA GLY A 12 15.76 -14.70 -37.16
C GLY A 12 15.64 -13.32 -36.50
N VAL A 13 15.77 -12.25 -37.29
CA VAL A 13 15.63 -10.87 -36.77
C VAL A 13 14.20 -10.58 -36.32
N ILE A 14 13.20 -10.98 -37.12
CA ILE A 14 11.78 -10.78 -36.77
C ILE A 14 11.42 -11.55 -35.49
N PHE A 15 11.89 -12.79 -35.36
CA PHE A 15 11.70 -13.60 -34.16
C PHE A 15 12.37 -12.98 -32.93
N LEU A 16 13.59 -12.46 -33.08
CA LEU A 16 14.32 -11.80 -31.99
C LEU A 16 13.60 -10.52 -31.52
N VAL A 17 13.09 -9.71 -32.45
CA VAL A 17 12.27 -8.53 -32.12
C VAL A 17 10.99 -8.94 -31.39
N PHE A 18 10.34 -10.03 -31.81
CA PHE A 18 9.13 -10.54 -31.15
C PHE A 18 9.41 -11.03 -29.73
N VAL A 19 10.51 -11.76 -29.52
CA VAL A 19 10.97 -12.21 -28.20
C VAL A 19 11.33 -11.02 -27.31
N MET A 20 12.09 -10.05 -27.82
CA MET A 20 12.43 -8.85 -27.06
C MET A 20 11.19 -8.03 -26.67
N ASN A 21 10.23 -7.82 -27.59
CA ASN A 21 8.98 -7.14 -27.26
C ASN A 21 8.17 -7.91 -26.20
N HIS A 22 8.07 -9.23 -26.31
CA HIS A 22 7.37 -10.04 -25.31
C HIS A 22 8.05 -9.99 -23.92
N PHE A 23 9.38 -9.95 -23.85
CA PHE A 23 10.11 -9.76 -22.59
C PHE A 23 10.00 -8.33 -22.04
N LEU A 24 10.02 -7.31 -22.92
CA LEU A 24 9.82 -5.91 -22.54
C LEU A 24 8.41 -5.67 -21.98
N ASP A 25 7.37 -6.24 -22.61
CA ASP A 25 5.98 -6.14 -22.13
C ASP A 25 5.80 -6.76 -20.74
N LYS A 26 6.47 -7.90 -20.46
CA LYS A 26 6.49 -8.50 -19.12
C LYS A 26 7.23 -7.64 -18.10
N SER A 27 8.29 -6.95 -18.50
CA SER A 27 9.03 -6.03 -17.60
C SER A 27 8.27 -4.72 -17.32
N GLN A 28 7.34 -4.35 -18.20
CA GLN A 28 6.47 -3.18 -18.07
C GLN A 28 5.14 -3.46 -17.37
N GLN A 29 4.90 -4.69 -16.89
CA GLN A 29 3.81 -4.94 -15.94
C GLN A 29 3.97 -3.98 -14.75
N GLN A 30 3.01 -3.07 -14.67
CA GLN A 30 2.99 -1.83 -13.90
C GLN A 30 3.64 -1.93 -12.51
N PRO A 31 4.24 -0.82 -12.01
CA PRO A 31 4.73 -0.77 -10.65
C PRO A 31 3.60 -1.16 -9.70
N ASN A 32 3.78 -2.29 -8.99
CA ASN A 32 2.90 -2.85 -7.97
C ASN A 32 1.73 -1.92 -7.63
N MET A 33 0.54 -2.11 -8.22
CA MET A 33 -0.61 -1.25 -7.88
C MET A 33 -0.82 -1.30 -6.36
N ILE A 34 -0.56 -0.17 -5.70
CA ILE A 34 -0.73 -0.06 -4.26
C ILE A 34 -2.21 0.24 -4.03
N ARG A 35 -2.97 -0.77 -3.60
CA ARG A 35 -4.34 -0.58 -3.13
C ARG A 35 -4.28 -0.09 -1.68
N SER A 36 -5.21 0.77 -1.29
CA SER A 36 -5.37 1.16 0.11
C SER A 36 -6.81 0.97 0.56
N VAL A 37 -6.99 0.67 1.85
CA VAL A 37 -8.29 0.59 2.51
C VAL A 37 -8.24 1.49 3.73
N SER A 38 -9.18 2.42 3.80
CA SER A 38 -9.37 3.25 4.99
C SER A 38 -9.93 2.41 6.12
N LEU A 39 -9.28 2.45 7.29
CA LEU A 39 -9.76 1.76 8.49
C LEU A 39 -10.60 2.73 9.33
N THR A 40 -10.04 3.90 9.62
CA THR A 40 -10.69 4.91 10.47
C THR A 40 -10.27 6.30 10.05
N THR A 41 -11.24 7.21 10.03
CA THR A 41 -11.04 8.65 9.84
C THR A 41 -11.58 9.37 11.06
N SER A 42 -10.83 10.33 11.58
CA SER A 42 -11.24 11.10 12.75
C SER A 42 -10.76 12.54 12.62
N THR A 43 -11.64 13.47 13.00
CA THR A 43 -11.34 14.92 13.04
C THR A 43 -11.10 15.35 14.47
N SER A 44 -10.24 16.34 14.65
CA SER A 44 -9.98 16.97 15.95
C SER A 44 -11.25 17.66 16.50
N PRO A 45 -11.32 17.96 17.81
CA PRO A 45 -12.52 18.51 18.45
C PRO A 45 -13.09 19.78 17.78
N ASN A 46 -12.22 20.71 17.37
CA ASN A 46 -12.59 21.94 16.66
C ASN A 46 -12.50 21.80 15.14
N GLN A 47 -12.35 20.57 14.62
CA GLN A 47 -12.28 20.26 13.19
C GLN A 47 -11.18 21.03 12.44
N GLN A 48 -10.06 21.33 13.11
CA GLN A 48 -8.91 21.98 12.47
C GLN A 48 -8.00 20.95 11.79
N ASN A 49 -7.94 19.74 12.35
CA ASN A 49 -7.11 18.65 11.86
C ASN A 49 -7.95 17.40 11.60
N ILE A 50 -7.50 16.60 10.64
CA ILE A 50 -8.05 15.28 10.34
C ILE A 50 -6.92 14.27 10.27
N VAL A 51 -7.21 13.07 10.73
CA VAL A 51 -6.35 11.91 10.60
C VAL A 51 -7.14 10.78 9.94
N GLU A 52 -6.53 10.13 8.97
CA GLU A 52 -7.06 8.94 8.31
C GLU A 52 -6.03 7.82 8.36
N VAL A 53 -6.39 6.68 8.96
CA VAL A 53 -5.51 5.53 9.04
C VAL A 53 -5.87 4.54 7.94
N LYS A 54 -4.91 4.27 7.03
CA LYS A 54 -5.07 3.39 5.88
C LYS A 54 -4.19 2.17 5.99
N LYS A 55 -4.78 1.01 5.66
CA LYS A 55 -4.04 -0.22 5.38
C LYS A 55 -3.65 -0.23 3.91
N MET A 56 -2.36 -0.35 3.64
CA MET A 56 -1.80 -0.40 2.29
C MET A 56 -1.59 -1.86 1.89
N TYR A 57 -1.85 -2.16 0.63
CA TYR A 57 -1.66 -3.46 0.02
C TYR A 57 -0.75 -3.30 -1.18
N LYS A 58 0.18 -4.23 -1.34
CA LYS A 58 0.94 -4.37 -2.58
C LYS A 58 0.44 -5.59 -3.32
N GLN A 59 0.30 -5.43 -4.62
CA GLN A 59 0.13 -6.56 -5.51
C GLN A 59 1.47 -7.28 -5.65
N THR A 60 1.45 -8.59 -5.57
CA THR A 60 2.62 -9.44 -5.78
C THR A 60 2.24 -10.51 -6.78
N THR A 61 3.04 -10.65 -7.84
CA THR A 61 2.88 -11.74 -8.81
C THR A 61 3.58 -12.98 -8.29
N ASP A 62 2.85 -14.07 -8.17
CA ASP A 62 3.45 -15.37 -7.89
C ASP A 62 4.18 -15.86 -9.15
N TYR A 63 5.49 -16.13 -9.05
CA TYR A 63 6.30 -16.47 -10.23
C TYR A 63 5.95 -17.84 -10.84
N PHE A 64 5.35 -18.73 -10.04
CA PHE A 64 5.01 -20.08 -10.48
C PHE A 64 3.62 -20.17 -11.12
N ASP A 65 2.64 -19.49 -10.54
CA ASP A 65 1.24 -19.58 -11.00
C ASP A 65 0.78 -18.36 -11.81
N TYR A 66 1.62 -17.33 -11.95
CA TYR A 66 1.28 -16.03 -12.57
C TYR A 66 0.03 -15.35 -11.97
N GLU A 67 -0.44 -15.82 -10.81
CA GLU A 67 -1.56 -15.25 -10.10
C GLU A 67 -1.17 -13.96 -9.40
N GLN A 68 -2.00 -12.94 -9.55
CA GLN A 68 -1.85 -11.67 -8.85
C GLN A 68 -2.46 -11.78 -7.45
N LYS A 69 -1.62 -11.85 -6.41
CA LYS A 69 -2.06 -11.88 -5.01
C LYS A 69 -1.93 -10.48 -4.39
N GLN A 70 -2.86 -10.10 -3.53
CA GLN A 70 -2.76 -8.87 -2.73
C GLN A 70 -2.19 -9.21 -1.35
N LYS A 71 -1.08 -8.58 -0.98
CA LYS A 71 -0.48 -8.74 0.35
C LYS A 71 -0.55 -7.42 1.11
N ALA A 72 -1.02 -7.47 2.36
CA ALA A 72 -0.99 -6.32 3.24
C ALA A 72 0.47 -5.89 3.48
N ASP A 73 0.78 -4.64 3.16
CA ASP A 73 2.15 -4.11 3.09
C ASP A 73 2.49 -3.27 4.31
N SER A 74 1.72 -2.21 4.56
CA SER A 74 1.99 -1.25 5.63
C SER A 74 0.70 -0.67 6.19
N LEU A 75 0.79 -0.07 7.39
CA LEU A 75 -0.27 0.76 7.95
C LEU A 75 0.23 2.20 8.03
N ARG A 76 -0.54 3.15 7.50
CA ARG A 76 -0.15 4.55 7.38
C ARG A 76 -1.21 5.45 7.99
N MET A 77 -0.76 6.45 8.75
CA MET A 77 -1.59 7.53 9.26
C MET A 77 -1.40 8.74 8.36
N TYR A 78 -2.42 9.10 7.59
CA TYR A 78 -2.48 10.32 6.82
C TYR A 78 -3.05 11.44 7.70
N TYR A 79 -2.56 12.66 7.51
CA TYR A 79 -2.97 13.81 8.32
C TYR A 79 -3.02 15.10 7.49
N GLY A 80 -3.79 16.07 7.96
CA GLY A 80 -3.96 17.37 7.29
C GLY A 80 -5.19 18.11 7.80
N GLN A 81 -5.74 19.00 6.96
CA GLN A 81 -6.95 19.76 7.27
C GLN A 81 -8.20 19.08 6.69
N PRO A 82 -9.36 19.12 7.38
CA PRO A 82 -10.60 18.62 6.80
C PRO A 82 -10.94 19.28 5.46
N GLY A 83 -11.42 18.50 4.50
CA GLY A 83 -11.72 18.97 3.14
C GLY A 83 -10.51 19.10 2.21
N SER A 84 -9.28 18.98 2.72
CA SER A 84 -8.06 18.94 1.90
C SER A 84 -7.72 17.50 1.45
N THR A 85 -6.90 17.38 0.41
CA THR A 85 -6.32 16.09 0.02
C THR A 85 -5.21 15.71 1.00
N LEU A 86 -5.35 14.57 1.67
CA LEU A 86 -4.36 14.08 2.64
C LEU A 86 -3.20 13.37 1.92
N ASN A 87 -2.13 14.12 1.66
CA ASN A 87 -0.93 13.61 0.99
C ASN A 87 0.21 13.26 1.96
N GLN A 88 0.24 13.92 3.12
CA GLN A 88 1.23 13.65 4.15
C GLN A 88 0.84 12.42 4.96
N TYR A 89 1.80 11.56 5.24
CA TYR A 89 1.57 10.37 6.04
C TYR A 89 2.78 9.99 6.89
N LYS A 90 2.48 9.30 8.00
CA LYS A 90 3.47 8.61 8.83
C LYS A 90 3.18 7.12 8.84
N GLU A 91 4.19 6.32 8.54
CA GLU A 91 4.06 4.87 8.64
C GLU A 91 4.03 4.43 10.11
N LEU A 92 3.06 3.59 10.46
CA LEU A 92 2.86 3.06 11.81
C LEU A 92 3.76 1.85 12.02
N GLN A 93 5.04 2.12 12.25
CA GLN A 93 6.11 1.13 12.34
C GLN A 93 5.88 0.07 13.43
N GLY A 94 6.39 -1.15 13.18
CA GLY A 94 6.32 -2.26 14.13
C GLY A 94 4.91 -2.81 14.35
N VAL A 95 4.04 -2.67 13.35
CA VAL A 95 2.71 -3.28 13.30
C VAL A 95 2.67 -4.24 12.11
N GLN A 96 2.17 -5.45 12.32
CA GLN A 96 1.96 -6.42 11.26
C GLN A 96 0.58 -6.18 10.62
N PRO A 97 0.49 -5.66 9.37
CA PRO A 97 -0.77 -5.18 8.80
C PRO A 97 -1.86 -6.23 8.65
N PHE A 98 -1.46 -7.49 8.43
CA PHE A 98 -2.39 -8.62 8.29
C PHE A 98 -3.07 -9.03 9.60
N MET A 99 -2.52 -8.65 10.76
CA MET A 99 -3.12 -8.95 12.07
C MET A 99 -4.10 -7.86 12.55
N ILE A 100 -4.19 -6.75 11.84
CA ILE A 100 -4.98 -5.58 12.26
C ILE A 100 -6.43 -5.79 11.88
N HIS A 101 -7.29 -5.77 12.89
CA HIS A 101 -8.74 -5.86 12.72
C HIS A 101 -9.38 -4.48 12.72
N ASP A 102 -8.93 -3.61 13.62
CA ASP A 102 -9.52 -2.29 13.82
C ASP A 102 -8.47 -1.28 14.28
N VAL A 103 -8.78 0.00 14.11
CA VAL A 103 -7.97 1.13 14.56
C VAL A 103 -8.87 2.16 15.23
N ASP A 104 -8.52 2.47 16.46
CA ASP A 104 -9.23 3.44 17.25
C ASP A 104 -8.39 4.73 17.37
N VAL A 105 -9.02 5.88 17.13
CA VAL A 105 -8.36 7.20 17.05
C VAL A 105 -8.98 8.13 18.08
N HIS A 106 -8.15 8.65 18.98
CA HIS A 106 -8.55 9.53 20.06
C HIS A 106 -7.75 10.83 20.05
N TRP A 107 -8.41 11.98 20.19
CA TRP A 107 -7.75 13.27 20.29
C TRP A 107 -7.60 13.72 21.74
N LYS A 108 -6.39 14.12 22.12
CA LYS A 108 -6.10 14.78 23.41
C LYS A 108 -6.25 16.30 23.32
N SER A 109 -5.93 16.86 22.17
CA SER A 109 -6.10 18.28 21.82
C SER A 109 -6.22 18.39 20.31
N GLU A 110 -6.30 19.61 19.78
CA GLU A 110 -6.32 19.84 18.33
C GLU A 110 -5.10 19.25 17.60
N GLN A 111 -3.94 19.24 18.23
CA GLN A 111 -2.67 18.80 17.63
C GLN A 111 -2.23 17.43 18.14
N HIS A 112 -2.78 16.95 19.25
CA HIS A 112 -2.36 15.69 19.86
C HIS A 112 -3.35 14.56 19.59
N VAL A 113 -2.90 13.57 18.84
CA VAL A 113 -3.69 12.39 18.48
C VAL A 113 -3.06 11.11 19.03
N ILE A 114 -3.91 10.19 19.45
CA ILE A 114 -3.57 8.84 19.89
C ILE A 114 -4.18 7.86 18.90
N ILE A 115 -3.35 6.97 18.36
CA ILE A 115 -3.78 5.89 17.47
C ILE A 115 -3.58 4.56 18.19
N ASN A 116 -4.68 3.87 18.50
CA ASN A 116 -4.71 2.55 19.09
C ASN A 116 -4.94 1.51 18.00
N ILE A 117 -3.96 0.63 17.77
CA ILE A 117 -4.11 -0.50 16.88
C ILE A 117 -4.74 -1.65 17.65
N MET A 118 -5.88 -2.14 17.18
CA MET A 118 -6.60 -3.24 17.82
C MET A 118 -6.33 -4.57 17.11
N LYS A 119 -6.16 -5.61 17.92
CA LYS A 119 -6.18 -7.00 17.48
C LYS A 119 -7.30 -7.74 18.19
N THR A 120 -7.99 -8.60 17.46
CA THR A 120 -8.92 -9.56 18.02
C THR A 120 -8.11 -10.70 18.63
N ASN A 121 -8.31 -10.98 19.92
CA ASN A 121 -7.70 -12.14 20.57
C ASN A 121 -8.50 -13.43 20.26
N HIS A 122 -7.98 -14.59 20.68
CA HIS A 122 -8.68 -15.88 20.52
C HIS A 122 -10.08 -15.94 21.18
N GLN A 123 -10.39 -15.01 22.10
CA GLN A 123 -11.69 -14.87 22.76
C GLN A 123 -12.60 -13.85 22.07
N HIS A 124 -12.29 -13.44 20.84
CA HIS A 124 -13.03 -12.43 20.06
C HIS A 124 -13.15 -11.06 20.75
N LYS A 125 -12.27 -10.75 21.70
CA LYS A 125 -12.22 -9.43 22.36
C LYS A 125 -11.17 -8.56 21.70
N ASN A 126 -11.54 -7.32 21.38
CA ASN A 126 -10.62 -6.32 20.85
C ASN A 126 -9.70 -5.83 21.98
N LYS A 127 -8.39 -5.99 21.80
CA LYS A 127 -7.38 -5.47 22.71
C LYS A 127 -6.46 -4.52 21.97
N VAL A 128 -6.08 -3.42 22.63
CA VAL A 128 -5.04 -2.53 22.13
C VAL A 128 -3.73 -3.31 22.07
N TYR A 129 -3.24 -3.52 20.86
CA TYR A 129 -1.98 -4.19 20.57
C TYR A 129 -0.81 -3.21 20.60
N LYS A 130 -1.00 -2.02 20.03
CA LYS A 130 0.01 -0.97 19.99
C LYS A 130 -0.64 0.40 20.02
N ARG A 131 -0.02 1.34 20.71
CA ARG A 131 -0.45 2.73 20.80
C ARG A 131 0.61 3.65 20.22
N PHE A 132 0.18 4.61 19.43
CA PHE A 132 1.00 5.72 18.94
C PHE A 132 0.46 7.02 19.51
N ASN A 133 1.35 7.90 19.96
CA ASN A 133 1.00 9.25 20.41
C ASN A 133 1.77 10.21 19.53
N TYR A 134 1.06 11.18 18.97
CA TYR A 134 1.58 12.05 17.94
C TYR A 134 1.14 13.48 18.18
N ASN A 135 2.08 14.41 18.05
CA ASN A 135 1.83 15.84 17.93
C ASN A 135 1.98 16.20 16.45
N LEU A 136 0.89 16.65 15.81
CA LEU A 136 0.87 16.96 14.38
C LEU A 136 1.79 18.12 14.00
N ASN A 137 2.16 19.00 14.94
CA ASN A 137 3.10 20.08 14.69
C ASN A 137 4.57 19.60 14.58
N GLU A 138 4.86 18.39 15.05
CA GLU A 138 6.21 17.80 15.08
C GLU A 138 6.42 16.74 13.98
N MET A 139 5.55 16.73 12.97
CA MET A 139 5.52 15.74 11.88
C MET A 139 5.80 16.34 10.52
#